data_AF-A0A936KB67-F1
#
_entry.id   AF-A0A936KB67-F1
#
_cell.length_a   1.000
_cell.length_b   1.000
_cell.length_c   1.000
_cell.angle_alpha   90.00
_cell.angle_beta   90.00
_cell.angle_gamma   90.00
#
_symmetry.space_group_name_H-M   'P 1'
#
loop_
_entity.id
_entity.type
_entity.pdbx_description
1 polymer ?
#
loop_
_entity_poly.entity_id
_entity_poly.type
_entity_poly.pdbx_seq_one_letter_code
_entity_poly.pdbx_strand_id
1 'polypeptide(L)'
;MSERTKTLHLALQGGGAHGAFTWGALDALLQDGRPHFAGISGTSAGAINAVALAHGWAQAEDEQRDPREGARAMLARVWTKVMELGAASEGAARLGRLLMGALPGALTRLSPYQANPLDINPLRQLIEQEIDFERLGRLKSPRVFVAATDVETGRAEIFAGRRLSAQAVMASACLPQLFQAPEIDGRLYWDGGYAANPALGPLVEMGESRDLLLVQINPLKRAGKPTSAAEIADRAADLSFNASLIAQMRTIALINELIERGLARQGLAPIRLHRIDGGAALAEMPASSKISPQPATLEKLFDIGQASAQRWLGRRFEAVGERGTVNLRRDYGDPLKLSFEVETEADADTAPASYLWPAEEQARAADAAEEAARQAVQAAWPERAEAQAEPVSPAA
;
A
#
# COMPACT_ATOMS: atom_id res chain seq x y z
N MET A 1 -14.24 28.82 13.24
CA MET A 1 -14.78 28.36 11.94
C MET A 1 -14.44 26.89 11.84
N SER A 2 -15.43 25.99 11.88
CA SER A 2 -15.18 24.55 11.70
C SER A 2 -14.77 24.34 10.25
N GLU A 3 -13.48 24.15 9.99
CA GLU A 3 -13.03 23.65 8.70
C GLU A 3 -13.64 22.26 8.51
N ARG A 4 -14.32 22.06 7.37
CA ARG A 4 -15.06 20.81 7.10
C ARG A 4 -14.08 19.64 7.10
N THR A 5 -14.29 18.69 8.00
CA THR A 5 -13.56 17.43 8.01
C THR A 5 -13.83 16.66 6.72
N LYS A 6 -12.82 15.97 6.20
CA LYS A 6 -12.94 15.18 4.96
C LYS A 6 -12.49 13.74 5.19
N THR A 7 -13.34 12.78 4.84
CA THR A 7 -13.07 11.35 5.01
C THR A 7 -12.14 10.81 3.93
N LEU A 8 -11.10 10.11 4.36
CA LEU A 8 -10.06 9.51 3.53
C LEU A 8 -9.84 8.05 3.93
N HIS A 9 -9.37 7.26 2.99
CA HIS A 9 -8.69 6.00 3.26
C HIS A 9 -7.17 6.22 3.23
N LEU A 10 -6.46 5.62 4.16
CA LEU A 10 -5.03 5.81 4.35
C LEU A 10 -4.28 4.54 3.96
N ALA A 11 -3.32 4.67 3.05
CA ALA A 11 -2.50 3.57 2.58
C ALA A 11 -1.04 3.83 2.96
N LEU A 12 -0.46 3.00 3.82
CA LEU A 12 0.84 3.19 4.43
C LEU A 12 1.85 2.18 3.90
N GLN A 13 2.75 2.66 3.03
CA GLN A 13 3.78 1.81 2.46
C GLN A 13 4.80 1.37 3.53
N GLY A 14 5.32 0.16 3.38
CA GLY A 14 6.45 -0.38 4.12
C GLY A 14 7.80 0.03 3.54
N GLY A 15 8.80 0.21 4.42
CA GLY A 15 10.16 0.60 4.03
C GLY A 15 11.18 0.50 5.18
N GLY A 16 10.98 -0.42 6.13
CA GLY A 16 11.86 -0.57 7.30
C GLY A 16 11.89 0.68 8.20
N ALA A 17 13.08 1.13 8.58
CA ALA A 17 13.30 2.31 9.41
C ALA A 17 12.69 3.60 8.83
N HIS A 18 12.51 3.67 7.50
CA HIS A 18 11.82 4.79 6.87
C HIS A 18 10.34 4.89 7.25
N GLY A 19 9.78 3.91 7.97
CA GLY A 19 8.48 4.06 8.63
C GLY A 19 8.39 5.28 9.55
N ALA A 20 9.51 5.83 10.04
CA ALA A 20 9.53 7.08 10.80
C ALA A 20 9.10 8.30 9.97
N PHE A 21 9.32 8.28 8.64
CA PHE A 21 8.72 9.26 7.74
C PHE A 21 7.20 9.20 7.77
N THR A 22 6.65 7.98 7.78
CA THR A 22 5.20 7.79 7.89
C THR A 22 4.70 8.28 9.25
N TRP A 23 5.41 8.00 10.34
CA TRP A 23 5.08 8.55 11.66
C TRP A 23 4.97 10.07 11.65
N GLY A 24 5.98 10.78 11.11
CA GLY A 24 5.94 12.25 11.01
C GLY A 24 4.81 12.76 10.13
N ALA A 25 4.54 12.08 9.01
CA ALA A 25 3.41 12.43 8.15
C ALA A 25 2.07 12.27 8.88
N LEU A 26 1.89 11.19 9.65
CA LEU A 26 0.68 10.94 10.44
C LEU A 26 0.54 11.94 11.59
N ASP A 27 1.64 12.30 12.26
CA ASP A 27 1.63 13.31 13.32
C ASP A 27 1.04 14.64 12.81
N ALA A 28 1.52 15.14 11.67
CA ALA A 28 1.00 16.36 11.06
C ALA A 28 -0.47 16.24 10.62
N LEU A 29 -0.86 15.12 10.00
CA LEU A 29 -2.24 14.90 9.56
C LEU A 29 -3.22 14.82 10.74
N LEU A 30 -2.80 14.19 11.85
CA LEU A 30 -3.61 14.08 13.06
C LEU A 30 -3.71 15.43 13.77
N GLN A 31 -2.60 16.17 13.88
CA GLN A 31 -2.54 17.51 14.49
C GLN A 31 -3.41 18.53 13.75
N ASP A 32 -3.43 18.47 12.42
CA ASP A 32 -4.24 19.37 11.58
C ASP A 32 -5.75 19.22 11.81
N GLY A 33 -6.21 18.00 12.13
CA GLY A 33 -7.59 17.76 12.54
C GLY A 33 -8.62 17.72 11.40
N ARG A 34 -8.33 18.23 10.19
CA ARG A 34 -9.27 18.19 9.06
C ARG A 34 -9.40 16.81 8.39
N PRO A 35 -8.32 16.02 8.19
CA PRO A 35 -8.44 14.65 7.68
C PRO A 35 -9.16 13.75 8.69
N HIS A 36 -10.13 12.96 8.23
CA HIS A 36 -10.73 11.86 8.99
C HIS A 36 -10.43 10.54 8.27
N PHE A 37 -10.01 9.51 8.99
CA PHE A 37 -9.61 8.22 8.39
C PHE A 37 -10.64 7.15 8.70
N ALA A 38 -11.31 6.61 7.67
CA ALA A 38 -12.26 5.51 7.82
C ALA A 38 -11.58 4.12 7.77
N GLY A 39 -10.49 4.02 7.01
CA GLY A 39 -9.73 2.78 6.84
C GLY A 39 -8.25 3.06 6.67
N ILE A 40 -7.43 2.16 7.21
CA ILE A 40 -5.97 2.22 7.15
C ILE A 40 -5.46 0.86 6.67
N SER A 41 -4.72 0.84 5.57
CA SER A 41 -3.99 -0.35 5.11
C SER A 41 -2.50 -0.12 5.27
N GLY A 42 -1.81 -1.06 5.91
CA GLY A 42 -0.39 -0.97 6.17
C GLY A 42 0.35 -2.25 5.84
N THR A 43 1.59 -2.09 5.39
CA THR A 43 2.52 -3.20 5.13
C THR A 43 3.85 -2.93 5.83
N SER A 44 4.43 -3.93 6.48
CA SER A 44 5.72 -3.81 7.18
C SER A 44 5.72 -2.67 8.20
N ALA A 45 6.67 -1.74 8.14
CA ALA A 45 6.65 -0.54 8.99
C ALA A 45 5.36 0.31 8.84
N GLY A 46 4.67 0.24 7.70
CA GLY A 46 3.35 0.82 7.53
C GLY A 46 2.27 0.11 8.35
N ALA A 47 2.38 -1.22 8.53
CA ALA A 47 1.48 -1.98 9.40
C ALA A 47 1.68 -1.61 10.88
N ILE A 48 2.93 -1.43 11.32
CA ILE A 48 3.26 -0.95 12.68
C ILE A 48 2.62 0.43 12.93
N ASN A 49 2.78 1.36 11.99
CA ASN A 49 2.14 2.68 12.08
C ASN A 49 0.60 2.58 12.09
N ALA A 50 0.02 1.71 11.27
CA ALA A 50 -1.43 1.53 11.19
C ALA A 50 -2.02 1.03 12.52
N VAL A 51 -1.43 -0.01 13.11
CA VAL A 51 -1.91 -0.57 14.38
C VAL A 51 -1.65 0.37 15.55
N ALA A 52 -0.52 1.08 15.58
CA ALA A 52 -0.21 2.07 16.61
C ALA A 52 -1.20 3.24 16.59
N LEU A 53 -1.48 3.79 15.39
CA LEU A 53 -2.47 4.86 15.22
C LEU A 53 -3.84 4.39 15.70
N ALA A 54 -4.34 3.28 15.17
CA ALA A 54 -5.68 2.78 15.50
C ALA A 54 -5.81 2.37 16.98
N HIS A 55 -4.75 1.83 17.58
CA HIS A 55 -4.74 1.47 19.00
C HIS A 55 -4.81 2.71 19.89
N GLY A 56 -3.95 3.71 19.63
CA GLY A 56 -3.97 4.97 20.35
C GLY A 56 -5.30 5.72 20.19
N TRP A 57 -5.92 5.63 19.01
CA TRP A 57 -7.25 6.15 18.74
C TRP A 57 -8.31 5.46 19.61
N ALA A 58 -8.40 4.12 19.53
CA ALA A 58 -9.36 3.33 20.28
C ALA A 58 -9.20 3.48 21.81
N GLN A 59 -7.96 3.56 22.28
CA GLN A 59 -7.68 3.77 23.70
C GLN A 59 -8.17 5.13 24.17
N ALA A 60 -7.93 6.19 23.39
CA ALA A 60 -8.42 7.51 23.75
C ALA A 60 -9.95 7.62 23.67
N GLU A 61 -10.62 6.95 22.73
CA GLU A 61 -12.08 6.88 22.69
C GLU A 61 -12.67 6.25 23.96
N ASP A 62 -12.13 5.11 24.40
CA ASP A 62 -12.57 4.44 25.63
C ASP A 62 -12.32 5.29 26.89
N GLU A 63 -11.23 6.06 26.90
CA GLU A 63 -10.87 6.97 27.97
C GLU A 63 -11.55 8.35 27.85
N GLN A 64 -12.44 8.55 26.88
CA GLN A 64 -13.14 9.82 26.62
C GLN A 64 -12.19 11.01 26.40
N ARG A 65 -11.03 10.77 25.79
CA ARG A 65 -10.03 11.77 25.37
C ARG A 65 -10.12 12.02 23.87
N ASP A 66 -9.40 13.04 23.38
CA ASP A 66 -9.27 13.26 21.94
C ASP A 66 -8.57 12.06 21.27
N PRO A 67 -9.24 11.33 20.35
CA PRO A 67 -8.65 10.19 19.66
C PRO A 67 -7.42 10.52 18.83
N ARG A 68 -7.34 11.75 18.31
CA ARG A 68 -6.20 12.22 17.50
C ARG A 68 -4.95 12.34 18.36
N GLU A 69 -5.07 12.95 19.53
CA GLU A 69 -3.96 13.05 20.48
C GLU A 69 -3.55 11.68 21.03
N GLY A 70 -4.50 10.77 21.27
CA GLY A 70 -4.21 9.38 21.62
C GLY A 70 -3.41 8.64 20.56
N ALA A 71 -3.81 8.77 19.29
CA ALA A 71 -3.10 8.18 18.16
C ALA A 71 -1.68 8.76 18.00
N ARG A 72 -1.51 10.09 18.12
CA ARG A 72 -0.19 10.75 18.07
C ARG A 72 0.73 10.27 19.19
N ALA A 73 0.22 10.21 20.41
CA ALA A 73 0.98 9.75 21.58
C ALA A 73 1.42 8.29 21.44
N MET A 74 0.54 7.41 20.94
CA MET A 74 0.87 6.00 20.73
C MET A 74 1.92 5.80 19.62
N LEU A 75 1.78 6.52 18.50
CA LEU A 75 2.81 6.51 17.45
C LEU A 75 4.16 6.96 18.00
N ALA A 76 4.21 8.06 18.76
CA ALA A 76 5.43 8.54 19.38
C ALA A 76 6.04 7.51 20.34
N ARG A 77 5.21 6.91 21.22
CA ARG A 77 5.65 5.89 22.17
C ARG A 77 6.28 4.68 21.48
N VAL A 78 5.65 4.16 20.43
CA VAL A 78 6.16 3.03 19.65
C VAL A 78 7.51 3.36 19.01
N TRP A 79 7.62 4.51 18.34
CA TRP A 79 8.87 4.89 17.67
C TRP A 79 10.00 5.25 18.64
N THR A 80 9.70 5.83 19.80
CA THR A 80 10.68 6.01 20.88
C THR A 80 11.26 4.67 21.33
N LYS A 81 10.41 3.68 21.57
CA LYS A 81 10.89 2.34 21.94
C LYS A 81 11.67 1.65 20.82
N VAL A 82 11.30 1.85 19.55
CA VAL A 82 12.08 1.37 18.40
C VAL A 82 13.48 2.00 18.38
N MET A 83 13.58 3.31 18.66
CA MET A 83 14.86 4.01 18.79
C MET A 83 15.72 3.43 19.93
N GLU A 84 15.11 3.15 21.09
CA GLU A 84 15.79 2.54 22.24
C GLU A 84 16.34 1.13 21.92
N LEU A 85 15.52 0.28 21.30
CA LEU A 85 15.94 -1.05 20.82
C LEU A 85 17.08 -0.94 19.81
N GLY A 86 16.99 0.01 18.88
CA GLY A 86 18.02 0.30 17.89
C GLY A 86 19.36 0.69 18.53
N ALA A 87 19.33 1.63 19.48
CA ALA A 87 20.51 2.08 20.20
C ALA A 87 21.19 0.95 20.99
N ALA A 88 20.40 0.12 21.66
CA ALA A 88 20.92 -1.06 22.38
C ALA A 88 21.59 -2.06 21.43
N SER A 89 20.97 -2.33 20.28
CA SER A 89 21.51 -3.27 19.29
C SER A 89 22.85 -2.80 18.68
N GLU A 90 22.99 -1.51 18.38
CA GLU A 90 24.25 -0.94 17.87
C GLU A 90 25.34 -0.96 18.95
N GLY A 91 24.98 -0.69 20.22
CA GLY A 91 25.90 -0.81 21.34
C GLY A 91 26.47 -2.23 21.48
N ALA A 92 25.60 -3.24 21.41
CA ALA A 92 26.00 -4.64 21.41
C ALA A 92 26.86 -5.01 20.19
N ALA A 93 26.48 -4.56 18.99
CA ALA A 93 27.23 -4.81 17.77
C ALA A 93 28.63 -4.16 17.81
N ARG A 94 28.75 -2.94 18.35
CA ARG A 94 30.04 -2.26 18.56
C ARG A 94 30.95 -3.01 19.53
N LEU A 95 30.40 -3.44 20.67
CA LEU A 95 31.14 -4.23 21.64
C LEU A 95 31.59 -5.57 21.06
N GLY A 96 30.70 -6.25 20.31
CA GLY A 96 31.03 -7.50 19.61
C GLY A 96 32.18 -7.33 18.61
N ARG A 97 32.18 -6.25 17.82
CA ARG A 97 33.28 -5.92 16.88
C ARG A 97 34.61 -5.65 17.61
N LEU A 98 34.56 -5.01 18.77
CA LEU A 98 35.74 -4.75 19.60
C LEU A 98 36.31 -6.04 20.19
N LEU A 99 35.44 -6.96 20.65
CA LEU A 99 35.84 -8.20 21.32
C LEU A 99 36.27 -9.31 20.36
N MET A 100 35.61 -9.44 19.20
CA MET A 100 35.82 -10.56 18.26
C MET A 100 36.75 -10.21 17.08
N GLY A 101 37.21 -8.96 16.99
CA GLY A 101 37.92 -8.45 15.82
C GLY A 101 37.02 -8.28 14.58
N ALA A 102 37.51 -7.54 13.59
CA ALA A 102 36.79 -7.35 12.32
C ALA A 102 36.90 -8.64 11.49
N LEU A 103 35.98 -9.59 11.66
CA LEU A 103 35.71 -10.66 10.70
C LEU A 103 34.40 -10.34 9.97
N PRO A 104 34.42 -9.44 8.98
CA PRO A 104 33.21 -8.95 8.32
C PRO A 104 32.87 -9.93 7.20
N GLY A 105 31.87 -10.79 7.40
CA GLY A 105 31.27 -11.56 6.30
C GLY A 105 30.92 -13.02 6.58
N ALA A 106 31.36 -13.60 7.70
CA ALA A 106 30.95 -14.97 8.06
C ALA A 106 29.51 -15.01 8.61
N LEU A 107 29.10 -13.96 9.33
CA LEU A 107 27.76 -13.86 9.93
C LEU A 107 26.65 -13.55 8.92
N THR A 108 26.96 -12.98 7.75
CA THR A 108 25.97 -12.63 6.72
C THR A 108 25.53 -13.81 5.86
N ARG A 109 26.07 -15.02 6.11
CA ARG A 109 25.69 -16.27 5.42
C ARG A 109 24.80 -17.19 6.25
N LEU A 110 24.52 -16.83 7.50
CA LEU A 110 23.65 -17.61 8.37
C LEU A 110 22.20 -17.16 8.17
N SER A 111 21.30 -18.13 7.98
CA SER A 111 19.86 -17.84 7.98
C SER A 111 19.38 -17.44 9.38
N PRO A 112 18.24 -16.73 9.51
CA PRO A 112 17.66 -16.40 10.82
C PRO A 112 17.42 -17.63 11.71
N TYR A 113 17.13 -18.79 11.10
CA TYR A 113 16.95 -20.07 11.80
C TYR A 113 18.25 -20.60 12.42
N GLN A 114 19.40 -20.31 11.81
CA GLN A 114 20.71 -20.70 12.33
C GLN A 114 21.26 -19.67 13.31
N ALA A 115 21.06 -18.38 13.03
CA ALA A 115 21.58 -17.29 13.84
C ALA A 115 20.76 -17.03 15.12
N ASN A 116 19.46 -17.32 15.10
CA ASN A 116 18.54 -17.08 16.20
C ASN A 116 17.60 -18.29 16.42
N PRO A 117 18.11 -19.46 16.86
CA PRO A 117 17.31 -20.68 16.99
C PRO A 117 16.21 -20.59 18.07
N LEU A 118 16.32 -19.64 19.00
CA LEU A 118 15.31 -19.38 20.04
C LEU A 118 14.23 -18.38 19.60
N ASP A 119 14.31 -17.86 18.37
CA ASP A 119 13.41 -16.84 17.81
C ASP A 119 13.16 -15.65 18.75
N ILE A 120 14.23 -15.14 19.38
CA ILE A 120 14.14 -13.95 20.23
C ILE A 120 13.88 -12.74 19.32
N ASN A 121 12.72 -12.10 19.49
CA ASN A 121 12.30 -10.98 18.67
C ASN A 121 11.84 -9.79 19.55
N PRO A 122 12.73 -8.83 19.84
CA PRO A 122 12.40 -7.66 20.66
C PRO A 122 11.31 -6.77 20.05
N LEU A 123 11.20 -6.72 18.72
CA LEU A 123 10.14 -5.99 18.05
C LEU A 123 8.78 -6.63 18.29
N ARG A 124 8.70 -7.97 18.24
CA ARG A 124 7.47 -8.72 18.60
C ARG A 124 7.05 -8.41 20.02
N GLN A 125 7.99 -8.49 20.97
CA GLN A 125 7.71 -8.17 22.39
C GLN A 125 7.22 -6.74 22.59
N LEU A 126 7.81 -5.77 21.88
CA LEU A 126 7.34 -4.38 21.89
C LEU A 126 5.89 -4.31 21.39
N ILE A 127 5.59 -4.88 20.22
CA ILE A 127 4.23 -4.83 19.67
C ILE A 127 3.22 -5.49 20.61
N GLU A 128 3.55 -6.65 21.19
CA GLU A 128 2.69 -7.35 22.17
C GLU A 128 2.43 -6.54 23.45
N GLN A 129 3.41 -5.77 23.91
CA GLN A 129 3.29 -4.94 25.11
C GLN A 129 2.55 -3.63 24.88
N GLU A 130 2.67 -3.07 23.68
CA GLU A 130 2.20 -1.72 23.38
C GLU A 130 0.81 -1.69 22.75
N ILE A 131 0.40 -2.78 22.08
CA ILE A 131 -0.81 -2.83 21.26
C ILE A 131 -1.78 -3.88 21.79
N ASP A 132 -2.94 -3.42 22.26
CA ASP A 132 -4.09 -4.28 22.57
C ASP A 132 -4.85 -4.64 21.29
N PHE A 133 -4.64 -5.86 20.79
CA PHE A 133 -5.30 -6.36 19.57
C PHE A 133 -6.77 -6.72 19.77
N GLU A 134 -7.20 -7.04 21.00
CA GLU A 134 -8.61 -7.26 21.32
C GLU A 134 -9.41 -5.96 21.16
N ARG A 135 -8.82 -4.85 21.62
CA ARG A 135 -9.34 -3.50 21.41
C ARG A 135 -9.43 -3.16 19.92
N LEU A 136 -8.36 -3.40 19.15
CA LEU A 136 -8.36 -3.18 17.70
C LEU A 136 -9.44 -3.99 16.98
N GLY A 137 -9.65 -5.25 17.39
CA GLY A 137 -10.66 -6.12 16.80
C GLY A 137 -12.11 -5.64 17.00
N ARG A 138 -12.36 -4.72 17.94
CA ARG A 138 -13.67 -4.12 18.23
C ARG A 138 -13.84 -2.72 17.64
N LEU A 139 -12.74 -2.08 17.24
CA LEU A 139 -12.76 -0.74 16.68
C LEU A 139 -13.51 -0.72 15.34
N LYS A 140 -14.49 0.19 15.22
CA LYS A 140 -15.32 0.31 14.00
C LYS A 140 -14.67 1.21 12.96
N SER A 141 -13.98 2.26 13.39
CA SER A 141 -13.31 3.22 12.52
C SER A 141 -12.19 3.93 13.30
N PRO A 142 -10.97 4.05 12.75
CA PRO A 142 -10.53 3.51 11.47
C PRO A 142 -10.44 1.97 11.49
N ARG A 143 -10.88 1.30 10.43
CA ARG A 143 -10.62 -0.13 10.23
C ARG A 143 -9.19 -0.36 9.74
N VAL A 144 -8.50 -1.36 10.30
CA VAL A 144 -7.09 -1.65 9.97
C VAL A 144 -6.97 -2.92 9.14
N PHE A 145 -6.15 -2.84 8.09
CA PHE A 145 -5.73 -3.97 7.26
C PHE A 145 -4.22 -4.08 7.26
N VAL A 146 -3.72 -5.29 7.50
CA VAL A 146 -2.30 -5.62 7.51
C VAL A 146 -2.05 -6.67 6.44
N ALA A 147 -1.17 -6.36 5.49
CA ALA A 147 -0.84 -7.29 4.41
C ALA A 147 0.43 -8.09 4.73
N ALA A 148 0.41 -9.40 4.50
CA ALA A 148 1.59 -10.26 4.49
C ALA A 148 1.63 -11.09 3.20
N THR A 149 2.78 -11.71 2.92
CA THR A 149 2.96 -12.57 1.76
C THR A 149 3.00 -14.03 2.21
N ASP A 150 2.08 -14.85 1.72
CA ASP A 150 2.10 -16.30 1.89
C ASP A 150 3.35 -16.88 1.17
N VAL A 151 4.21 -17.58 1.92
CA VAL A 151 5.52 -18.02 1.43
C VAL A 151 5.39 -19.08 0.33
N GLU A 152 4.38 -19.95 0.40
CA GLU A 152 4.23 -21.06 -0.54
C GLU A 152 3.65 -20.58 -1.88
N THR A 153 2.74 -19.62 -1.84
CA THR A 153 1.97 -19.19 -3.01
C THR A 153 2.38 -17.83 -3.57
N GLY A 154 3.11 -17.02 -2.80
CA GLY A 154 3.44 -15.63 -3.13
C GLY A 154 2.24 -14.69 -3.12
N ARG A 155 1.07 -15.13 -2.63
CA ARG A 155 -0.16 -14.34 -2.61
C ARG A 155 -0.21 -13.43 -1.38
N ALA A 156 -0.90 -12.30 -1.52
CA ALA A 156 -1.16 -11.42 -0.39
C ALA A 156 -2.25 -12.02 0.51
N GLU A 157 -1.97 -12.08 1.81
CA GLU A 157 -2.95 -12.36 2.86
C GLU A 157 -3.24 -11.05 3.62
N ILE A 158 -4.52 -10.78 3.85
CA ILE A 158 -4.97 -9.56 4.55
C ILE A 158 -5.53 -9.94 5.92
N PHE A 159 -4.85 -9.47 6.97
CA PHE A 159 -5.31 -9.57 8.35
C PHE A 159 -6.09 -8.32 8.74
N ALA A 160 -7.29 -8.51 9.28
CA ALA A 160 -8.18 -7.42 9.70
C ALA A 160 -9.11 -7.87 10.84
N GLY A 161 -9.65 -6.91 11.60
CA GLY A 161 -10.57 -7.18 12.71
C GLY A 161 -9.97 -8.16 13.72
N ARG A 162 -10.70 -9.23 14.05
CA ARG A 162 -10.26 -10.26 15.01
C ARG A 162 -9.05 -11.08 14.55
N ARG A 163 -8.68 -11.01 13.27
CA ARG A 163 -7.46 -11.67 12.75
C ARG A 163 -6.21 -10.82 12.92
N LEU A 164 -6.33 -9.57 13.40
CA LEU A 164 -5.17 -8.76 13.75
C LEU A 164 -4.58 -9.29 15.05
N SER A 165 -3.27 -9.51 15.03
CA SER A 165 -2.48 -9.96 16.17
C SER A 165 -1.06 -9.43 16.03
N ALA A 166 -0.28 -9.51 17.11
CA ALA A 166 1.15 -9.20 17.06
C ALA A 166 1.85 -10.07 16.00
N GLN A 167 1.44 -11.34 15.89
CA GLN A 167 1.98 -12.26 14.90
C GLN A 167 1.66 -11.84 13.46
N ALA A 168 0.45 -11.34 13.18
CA ALA A 168 0.08 -10.80 11.87
C ALA A 168 0.92 -9.54 11.51
N VAL A 169 1.17 -8.67 12.48
CA VAL A 169 2.07 -7.51 12.30
C VAL A 169 3.50 -7.98 12.03
N MET A 170 3.97 -8.98 12.77
CA MET A 170 5.30 -9.55 12.54
C MET A 170 5.42 -10.24 11.19
N ALA A 171 4.38 -10.96 10.74
CA ALA A 171 4.31 -11.53 9.40
C ALA A 171 4.46 -10.44 8.34
N SER A 172 3.73 -9.34 8.50
CA SER A 172 3.80 -8.18 7.59
C SER A 172 5.16 -7.49 7.55
N ALA A 173 5.95 -7.56 8.63
CA ALA A 173 7.29 -6.96 8.75
C ALA A 173 8.44 -7.99 8.65
N CYS A 174 8.15 -9.24 8.26
CA CYS A 174 9.11 -10.34 8.25
C CYS A 174 9.99 -10.30 7.00
N LEU A 175 11.10 -9.57 7.05
CA LEU A 175 12.15 -9.70 6.05
C LEU A 175 12.87 -11.04 6.19
N PRO A 176 12.90 -11.90 5.15
CA PRO A 176 13.38 -13.29 5.25
C PRO A 176 14.86 -13.42 5.60
N GLN A 177 15.64 -12.36 5.39
CA GLN A 177 17.05 -12.32 5.74
C GLN A 177 17.30 -11.94 7.21
N LEU A 178 16.28 -11.47 7.92
CA LEU A 178 16.41 -10.93 9.29
C LEU A 178 15.57 -11.69 10.32
N PHE A 179 14.42 -12.23 9.91
CA PHE A 179 13.46 -12.86 10.82
C PHE A 179 13.08 -14.27 10.35
N GLN A 180 12.78 -15.15 11.31
CA GLN A 180 12.10 -16.42 11.01
C GLN A 180 10.66 -16.12 10.57
N ALA A 181 10.16 -16.88 9.61
CA ALA A 181 8.81 -16.68 9.06
C ALA A 181 7.76 -17.05 10.12
N PRO A 182 6.87 -16.12 10.52
CA PRO A 182 5.79 -16.45 11.43
C PRO A 182 4.80 -17.43 10.80
N GLU A 183 4.37 -18.42 11.58
CA GLU A 183 3.34 -19.38 11.18
C GLU A 183 1.97 -19.00 11.77
N ILE A 184 0.99 -18.70 10.92
CA ILE A 184 -0.39 -18.39 11.34
C ILE A 184 -1.32 -19.36 10.63
N ASP A 185 -2.17 -20.07 11.38
CA ASP A 185 -3.12 -21.05 10.86
C ASP A 185 -2.47 -22.10 9.92
N GLY A 186 -1.26 -22.55 10.27
CA GLY A 186 -0.51 -23.57 9.50
C GLY A 186 0.19 -23.04 8.25
N ARG A 187 0.25 -21.72 8.04
CA ARG A 187 0.89 -21.09 6.87
C ARG A 187 2.01 -20.16 7.30
N LEU A 188 3.10 -20.18 6.54
CA LEU A 188 4.26 -19.32 6.77
C LEU A 188 4.12 -18.02 5.97
N TYR A 189 4.53 -16.92 6.60
CA TYR A 189 4.41 -15.60 6.03
C TYR A 189 5.73 -14.82 6.01
N TRP A 190 5.93 -14.07 4.94
CA TRP A 190 6.95 -13.03 4.82
C TRP A 190 6.31 -11.65 4.68
N ASP A 191 7.17 -10.62 4.71
CA ASP A 191 6.79 -9.22 4.57
C ASP A 191 5.78 -9.02 3.44
N GLY A 192 4.72 -8.24 3.70
CA GLY A 192 3.70 -7.97 2.68
C GLY A 192 4.25 -7.20 1.47
N GLY A 193 5.45 -6.63 1.60
CA GLY A 193 6.26 -6.02 0.57
C GLY A 193 6.25 -6.77 -0.75
N TYR A 194 6.37 -8.09 -0.69
CA TYR A 194 6.50 -8.97 -1.86
C TYR A 194 5.19 -9.16 -2.64
N ALA A 195 4.03 -9.01 -2.01
CA ALA A 195 2.73 -9.23 -2.65
C ALA A 195 1.83 -7.97 -2.70
N ALA A 196 1.81 -7.14 -1.65
CA ALA A 196 0.98 -5.94 -1.56
C ALA A 196 1.58 -4.86 -0.62
N ASN A 197 2.11 -3.78 -1.20
CA ASN A 197 2.78 -2.72 -0.44
C ASN A 197 2.38 -1.27 -0.79
N PRO A 198 1.36 -0.71 -0.12
CA PRO A 198 0.37 -1.38 0.71
C PRO A 198 -0.73 -2.05 -0.11
N ALA A 199 -1.59 -2.84 0.54
CA ALA A 199 -2.80 -3.39 -0.08
C ALA A 199 -3.89 -2.32 -0.22
N LEU A 200 -4.22 -1.91 -1.45
CA LEU A 200 -5.25 -0.89 -1.72
C LEU A 200 -6.65 -1.51 -1.82
N GLY A 201 -6.75 -2.77 -2.25
CA GLY A 201 -8.02 -3.49 -2.45
C GLY A 201 -8.99 -3.37 -1.28
N PRO A 202 -8.59 -3.70 -0.03
CA PRO A 202 -9.49 -3.61 1.13
C PRO A 202 -10.04 -2.21 1.39
N LEU A 203 -9.26 -1.16 1.09
CA LEU A 203 -9.71 0.23 1.21
C LEU A 203 -10.72 0.59 0.14
N VAL A 204 -10.56 0.08 -1.08
CA VAL A 204 -11.51 0.31 -2.17
C VAL A 204 -12.83 -0.43 -1.91
N GLU A 205 -12.74 -1.70 -1.51
CA GLU A 205 -13.91 -2.57 -1.25
C GLU A 205 -14.75 -2.10 -0.07
N MET A 206 -14.12 -1.44 0.91
CA MET A 206 -14.80 -0.88 2.08
C MET A 206 -15.90 0.13 1.74
N GLY A 207 -15.71 0.94 0.68
CA GLY A 207 -16.71 1.88 0.17
C GLY A 207 -17.04 3.11 1.03
N GLU A 208 -16.35 3.36 2.15
CA GLU A 208 -16.63 4.54 3.02
C GLU A 208 -16.09 5.86 2.46
N SER A 209 -15.04 5.81 1.64
CA SER A 209 -14.50 6.96 0.91
C SER A 209 -13.97 6.55 -0.46
N ARG A 210 -14.03 7.49 -1.42
CA ARG A 210 -13.40 7.36 -2.74
C ARG A 210 -12.00 7.93 -2.77
N ASP A 211 -11.62 8.67 -1.74
CA ASP A 211 -10.37 9.40 -1.66
C ASP A 211 -9.34 8.58 -0.87
N LEU A 212 -8.28 8.14 -1.54
CA LEU A 212 -7.22 7.30 -0.98
C LEU A 212 -5.92 8.11 -0.91
N LEU A 213 -5.41 8.31 0.29
CA LEU A 213 -4.14 8.96 0.57
C LEU A 213 -3.03 7.92 0.78
N LEU A 214 -2.12 7.82 -0.19
CA LEU A 214 -0.91 7.01 -0.09
C LEU A 214 0.21 7.79 0.60
N VAL A 215 0.75 7.26 1.69
CA VAL A 215 2.04 7.67 2.23
C VAL A 215 3.11 6.76 1.62
N GLN A 216 3.82 7.29 0.62
CA GLN A 216 4.79 6.54 -0.16
C GLN A 216 6.21 6.81 0.36
N ILE A 217 6.89 5.74 0.73
CA ILE A 217 8.23 5.78 1.30
C ILE A 217 9.27 5.41 0.24
N ASN A 218 9.01 4.36 -0.55
CA ASN A 218 9.97 3.88 -1.52
C ASN A 218 9.93 4.75 -2.78
N PRO A 219 11.09 5.19 -3.31
CA PRO A 219 11.14 5.97 -4.53
C PRO A 219 10.82 5.09 -5.74
N LEU A 220 9.91 5.56 -6.61
CA LEU A 220 9.59 4.86 -7.87
C LEU A 220 10.79 4.89 -8.83
N LYS A 221 11.54 5.99 -8.82
CA LYS A 221 12.70 6.23 -9.67
C LYS A 221 13.92 6.58 -8.82
N ARG A 222 15.03 5.91 -9.07
CA ARG A 222 16.36 6.34 -8.64
C ARG A 222 17.19 6.69 -9.87
N ALA A 223 17.89 7.82 -9.82
CA ALA A 223 18.80 8.22 -10.88
C ALA A 223 20.14 7.48 -10.74
N GLY A 224 20.84 7.28 -11.84
CA GLY A 224 22.17 6.64 -11.86
C GLY A 224 22.13 5.12 -11.95
N LYS A 225 23.33 4.53 -11.96
CA LYS A 225 23.57 3.09 -12.08
C LYS A 225 24.00 2.54 -10.71
N PRO A 226 23.29 1.56 -10.11
CA PRO A 226 23.79 0.90 -8.92
C PRO A 226 25.03 0.07 -9.29
N THR A 227 26.13 0.24 -8.55
CA THR A 227 27.41 -0.43 -8.88
C THR A 227 27.96 -1.26 -7.72
N SER A 228 27.63 -0.93 -6.48
CA SER A 228 27.98 -1.76 -5.32
C SER A 228 26.93 -2.83 -5.03
N ALA A 229 27.32 -3.93 -4.38
CA ALA A 229 26.39 -4.99 -3.98
C ALA A 229 25.23 -4.47 -3.10
N ALA A 230 25.51 -3.50 -2.22
CA ALA A 230 24.50 -2.88 -1.37
C ALA A 230 23.51 -2.03 -2.18
N GLU A 231 23.99 -1.23 -3.13
CA GLU A 231 23.12 -0.44 -4.02
C GLU A 231 22.26 -1.34 -4.92
N ILE A 232 22.83 -2.43 -5.43
CA ILE A 232 22.10 -3.39 -6.27
C ILE A 232 21.00 -4.08 -5.45
N ALA A 233 21.32 -4.55 -4.25
CA ALA A 233 20.35 -5.19 -3.36
C ALA A 233 19.23 -4.22 -2.95
N ASP A 234 19.57 -2.98 -2.59
CA ASP A 234 18.58 -1.95 -2.25
C ASP A 234 17.68 -1.60 -3.45
N ARG A 235 18.26 -1.47 -4.65
CA ARG A 235 17.46 -1.21 -5.85
C ARG A 235 16.56 -2.38 -6.21
N ALA A 236 17.04 -3.62 -6.08
CA ALA A 236 16.24 -4.82 -6.30
C ALA A 236 15.05 -4.88 -5.31
N ALA A 237 15.29 -4.55 -4.04
CA ALA A 237 14.23 -4.44 -3.03
C ALA A 237 13.21 -3.34 -3.37
N ASP A 238 13.67 -2.15 -3.76
CA ASP A 238 12.79 -1.05 -4.21
C ASP A 238 11.89 -1.47 -5.37
N LEU A 239 12.44 -2.18 -6.37
CA LEU A 239 11.69 -2.65 -7.52
C LEU A 239 10.65 -3.70 -7.13
N SER A 240 11.06 -4.70 -6.33
CA SER A 240 10.18 -5.75 -5.83
C SER A 240 9.00 -5.17 -5.04
N PHE A 241 9.30 -4.28 -4.09
CA PHE A 241 8.29 -3.67 -3.22
C PHE A 241 7.38 -2.64 -3.91
N ASN A 242 7.82 -2.02 -5.02
CA ASN A 242 6.96 -1.13 -5.80
C ASN A 242 6.16 -1.86 -6.89
N ALA A 243 6.53 -3.09 -7.27
CA ALA A 243 5.87 -3.81 -8.37
C ALA A 243 4.36 -4.00 -8.09
N SER A 244 4.01 -4.44 -6.88
CA SER A 244 2.61 -4.62 -6.47
C SER A 244 1.83 -3.31 -6.42
N LEU A 245 2.46 -2.23 -5.96
CA LEU A 245 1.86 -0.88 -5.94
C LEU A 245 1.60 -0.37 -7.36
N ILE A 246 2.58 -0.51 -8.27
CA ILE A 246 2.44 -0.10 -9.67
C ILE A 246 1.29 -0.86 -10.34
N ALA A 247 1.20 -2.18 -10.13
CA ALA A 247 0.11 -2.99 -10.67
C ALA A 247 -1.27 -2.53 -10.17
N GLN A 248 -1.39 -2.26 -8.87
CA GLN A 248 -2.64 -1.74 -8.27
C GLN A 248 -2.99 -0.34 -8.82
N MET A 249 -2.02 0.56 -8.95
CA MET A 249 -2.23 1.90 -9.50
C MET A 249 -2.66 1.87 -10.96
N ARG A 250 -2.09 0.98 -11.77
CA ARG A 250 -2.51 0.74 -13.16
C ARG A 250 -3.93 0.20 -13.24
N THR A 251 -4.28 -0.73 -12.36
CA THR A 251 -5.65 -1.27 -12.26
C THR A 251 -6.65 -0.16 -11.93
N ILE A 252 -6.34 0.70 -10.95
CA ILE A 252 -7.18 1.85 -10.62
C ILE A 252 -7.30 2.82 -11.80
N ALA A 253 -6.19 3.10 -12.50
CA ALA A 253 -6.21 3.98 -13.68
C ALA A 253 -7.12 3.43 -14.78
N LEU A 254 -7.07 2.12 -15.04
CA LEU A 254 -7.94 1.44 -16.00
C LEU A 254 -9.40 1.49 -15.56
N ILE A 255 -9.71 1.20 -14.29
CA ILE A 255 -11.08 1.27 -13.77
C ILE A 255 -11.64 2.69 -13.92
N ASN A 256 -10.87 3.71 -13.55
CA ASN A 256 -11.29 5.10 -13.68
C ASN A 256 -11.56 5.46 -15.15
N GLU A 257 -10.70 5.03 -16.08
CA GLU A 257 -10.90 5.24 -17.52
C GLU A 257 -12.16 4.53 -18.05
N LEU A 258 -12.42 3.29 -17.62
CA LEU A 258 -13.63 2.57 -18.01
C LEU A 258 -14.90 3.26 -17.50
N ILE A 259 -14.86 3.84 -16.28
CA ILE A 259 -15.96 4.61 -15.72
C ILE A 259 -16.18 5.90 -16.52
N GLU A 260 -15.12 6.64 -16.82
CA GLU A 260 -15.18 7.87 -17.62
C GLU A 260 -15.75 7.63 -19.02
N ARG A 261 -15.47 6.46 -19.62
CA ARG A 261 -15.98 6.05 -20.94
C ARG A 261 -17.38 5.42 -20.90
N GLY A 262 -17.98 5.26 -19.72
CA GLY A 262 -19.29 4.60 -19.56
C GLY A 262 -19.28 3.08 -19.83
N LEU A 263 -18.11 2.44 -19.80
CA LEU A 263 -17.92 1.00 -20.05
C LEU A 263 -17.89 0.17 -18.75
N ALA A 264 -17.83 0.82 -17.59
CA ALA A 264 -17.82 0.15 -16.29
C ALA A 264 -19.23 -0.26 -15.84
N ARG A 265 -19.30 -1.28 -14.96
CA ARG A 265 -20.55 -1.69 -14.31
C ARG A 265 -21.21 -0.51 -13.59
N GLN A 266 -22.54 -0.40 -13.73
CA GLN A 266 -23.32 0.62 -13.02
C GLN A 266 -23.07 0.58 -11.51
N GLY A 267 -22.92 1.76 -10.90
CA GLY A 267 -22.67 1.94 -9.47
C GLY A 267 -21.19 2.05 -9.09
N LEU A 268 -20.25 1.80 -10.01
CA LEU A 268 -18.83 2.11 -9.78
C LEU A 268 -18.58 3.62 -9.91
N ALA A 269 -17.68 4.12 -9.07
CA ALA A 269 -17.27 5.52 -9.07
C ALA A 269 -15.75 5.64 -9.09
N PRO A 270 -15.19 6.71 -9.69
CA PRO A 270 -13.76 6.84 -9.84
C PRO A 270 -13.10 7.01 -8.47
N ILE A 271 -11.96 6.34 -8.29
CA ILE A 271 -11.13 6.41 -7.10
C ILE A 271 -10.19 7.62 -7.23
N ARG A 272 -10.17 8.47 -6.21
CA ARG A 272 -9.37 9.71 -6.17
C ARG A 272 -8.10 9.46 -5.38
N LEU A 273 -6.96 9.49 -6.07
CA LEU A 273 -5.66 9.16 -5.47
C LEU A 273 -4.92 10.43 -5.04
N HIS A 274 -4.45 10.41 -3.81
CA HIS A 274 -3.59 11.42 -3.21
C HIS A 274 -2.28 10.76 -2.75
N ARG A 275 -1.20 11.54 -2.69
CA ARG A 275 0.10 11.04 -2.27
C ARG A 275 0.85 12.05 -1.42
N ILE A 276 1.40 11.57 -0.31
CA ILE A 276 2.50 12.20 0.42
C ILE A 276 3.73 11.35 0.17
N ASP A 277 4.77 11.96 -0.37
CA ASP A 277 6.07 11.34 -0.58
C ASP A 277 7.18 12.28 -0.07
N GLY A 278 8.35 11.72 0.23
CA GLY A 278 9.49 12.49 0.73
C GLY A 278 10.32 13.18 -0.37
N GLY A 279 9.90 13.10 -1.64
CA GLY A 279 10.59 13.70 -2.77
C GLY A 279 12.10 13.41 -2.81
N ALA A 280 12.88 14.43 -3.19
CA ALA A 280 14.34 14.34 -3.25
C ALA A 280 14.98 14.06 -1.88
N ALA A 281 14.44 14.65 -0.80
CA ALA A 281 15.00 14.52 0.55
C ALA A 281 15.05 13.07 1.04
N LEU A 282 14.03 12.28 0.70
CA LEU A 282 14.00 10.85 1.02
C LEU A 282 14.77 10.01 -0.02
N ALA A 283 14.71 10.37 -1.30
CA ALA A 283 15.38 9.66 -2.38
C ALA A 283 16.92 9.70 -2.29
N GLU A 284 17.48 10.78 -1.73
CA GLU A 284 18.91 10.99 -1.53
C GLU A 284 19.47 10.26 -0.29
N MET A 285 18.61 9.67 0.54
CA MET A 285 19.09 8.91 1.70
C MET A 285 19.81 7.62 1.27
N PRO A 286 20.92 7.25 1.93
CA PRO A 286 21.69 6.06 1.59
C PRO A 286 20.88 4.79 1.86
N ALA A 287 21.13 3.73 1.09
CA ALA A 287 20.47 2.42 1.23
C ALA A 287 20.48 1.89 2.68
N SER A 288 21.60 2.08 3.39
CA SER A 288 21.78 1.66 4.79
C SER A 288 20.79 2.31 5.76
N SER A 289 20.21 3.46 5.42
CA SER A 289 19.25 4.16 6.29
C SER A 289 17.94 3.38 6.48
N LYS A 290 17.56 2.48 5.57
CA LYS A 290 16.34 1.66 5.69
C LYS A 290 16.42 0.58 6.75
N ILE A 291 17.63 0.18 7.12
CA ILE A 291 17.91 -0.84 8.15
C ILE A 291 18.56 -0.23 9.40
N SER A 292 18.67 1.10 9.46
CA SER A 292 19.32 1.81 10.55
C SER A 292 18.29 2.39 11.52
N PRO A 293 18.08 1.78 12.70
CA PRO A 293 17.20 2.33 13.74
C PRO A 293 17.90 3.41 14.58
N GLN A 294 18.83 4.18 14.00
CA GLN A 294 19.57 5.21 14.75
C GLN A 294 18.68 6.43 15.04
N PRO A 295 18.66 6.97 16.28
CA PRO A 295 17.81 8.09 16.66
C PRO A 295 17.87 9.27 15.70
N ALA A 296 19.08 9.77 15.38
CA ALA A 296 19.25 10.89 14.45
C ALA A 296 18.71 10.63 13.04
N THR A 297 18.72 9.36 12.57
CA THR A 297 18.14 9.00 11.27
C THR A 297 16.62 8.98 11.34
N LEU A 298 16.06 8.41 12.42
CA LEU A 298 14.61 8.32 12.63
C LEU A 298 13.97 9.70 12.89
N GLU A 299 14.62 10.56 13.69
CA GLU A 299 14.22 11.96 13.90
C GLU A 299 14.22 12.74 12.59
N LYS A 300 15.30 12.63 11.79
CA LYS A 300 15.35 13.28 10.47
C LYS A 300 14.22 12.79 9.55
N LEU A 301 13.94 11.49 9.55
CA LEU A 301 12.84 10.92 8.77
C LEU A 301 11.48 11.47 9.23
N PHE A 302 11.26 11.55 10.54
CA PHE A 302 10.08 12.15 11.14
C PHE A 302 9.88 13.60 10.67
N ASP A 303 10.92 14.43 10.73
CA ASP A 303 10.87 15.83 10.29
C ASP A 303 10.52 15.96 8.80
N ILE A 304 11.14 15.12 7.95
CA ILE A 304 10.83 15.07 6.52
C ILE A 304 9.36 14.67 6.31
N GLY A 305 8.87 13.70 7.08
CA GLY A 305 7.47 13.25 7.06
C GLY A 305 6.50 14.37 7.41
N GLN A 306 6.73 15.03 8.55
CA GLN A 306 5.90 16.12 9.05
C GLN A 306 5.83 17.26 8.05
N ALA A 307 6.99 17.71 7.53
CA ALA A 307 7.05 18.78 6.55
C ALA A 307 6.36 18.39 5.23
N SER A 308 6.43 17.12 4.82
CA SER A 308 5.79 16.62 3.60
C SER A 308 4.27 16.58 3.71
N ALA A 309 3.75 16.14 4.85
CA ALA A 309 2.32 16.17 5.14
C ALA A 309 1.79 17.61 5.26
N GLN A 310 2.49 18.52 5.93
CA GLN A 310 2.11 19.94 6.01
C GLN A 310 2.06 20.59 4.62
N ARG A 311 3.03 20.30 3.73
CA ARG A 311 2.99 20.78 2.34
C ARG A 311 1.80 20.23 1.57
N TRP A 312 1.46 18.95 1.77
CA TRP A 312 0.29 18.35 1.13
C TRP A 312 -1.01 18.98 1.67
N LEU A 313 -1.14 19.15 2.98
CA LEU A 313 -2.28 19.81 3.62
C LEU A 313 -2.51 21.21 3.04
N GLY A 314 -1.45 22.04 2.96
CA GLY A 314 -1.56 23.41 2.46
C GLY A 314 -1.81 23.53 0.95
N ARG A 315 -1.43 22.53 0.14
CA ARG A 315 -1.50 22.63 -1.34
C ARG A 315 -2.56 21.75 -2.00
N ARG A 316 -2.98 20.68 -1.34
CA ARG A 316 -3.71 19.56 -1.96
C ARG A 316 -4.95 19.13 -1.19
N PHE A 317 -5.08 19.46 0.10
CA PHE A 317 -6.22 19.03 0.92
C PHE A 317 -7.59 19.49 0.38
N GLU A 318 -7.65 20.67 -0.22
CA GLU A 318 -8.91 21.16 -0.81
C GLU A 318 -9.42 20.29 -1.96
N ALA A 319 -8.54 19.56 -2.66
CA ALA A 319 -8.95 18.64 -3.73
C ALA A 319 -9.63 17.36 -3.21
N VAL A 320 -9.46 17.00 -1.93
CA VAL A 320 -10.10 15.83 -1.34
C VAL A 320 -11.61 15.98 -1.41
N GLY A 321 -12.30 14.93 -1.87
CA GLY A 321 -13.74 14.92 -2.10
C GLY A 321 -14.16 15.48 -3.46
N GLU A 322 -13.23 16.08 -4.20
CA GLU A 322 -13.47 16.67 -5.52
C GLU A 322 -12.75 15.89 -6.62
N ARG A 323 -11.43 15.73 -6.50
CA ARG A 323 -10.55 15.13 -7.53
C ARG A 323 -9.27 14.54 -6.94
N GLY A 324 -8.71 13.54 -7.62
CA GLY A 324 -7.37 13.03 -7.29
C GLY A 324 -6.27 14.08 -7.53
N THR A 325 -5.18 13.99 -6.76
CA THR A 325 -4.01 14.88 -6.89
C THR A 325 -2.79 14.21 -7.51
N VAL A 326 -2.91 12.92 -7.83
CA VAL A 326 -1.88 12.11 -8.49
C VAL A 326 -2.25 11.90 -9.94
N ASN A 327 -1.28 12.03 -10.85
CA ASN A 327 -1.46 11.63 -12.25
C ASN A 327 -0.99 10.17 -12.39
N LEU A 328 -1.94 9.24 -12.42
CA LEU A 328 -1.64 7.81 -12.40
C LEU A 328 -0.85 7.34 -13.63
N ARG A 329 -1.22 7.80 -14.84
CA ARG A 329 -0.51 7.44 -16.07
C ARG A 329 0.94 7.93 -16.09
N ARG A 330 1.15 9.19 -15.66
CA ARG A 330 2.49 9.80 -15.64
C ARG A 330 3.38 9.14 -14.58
N ASP A 331 2.84 8.87 -13.41
CA ASP A 331 3.64 8.45 -12.25
C ASP A 331 3.84 6.93 -12.19
N TYR A 332 2.87 6.13 -12.62
CA TYR A 332 2.88 4.65 -12.50
C TYR A 332 2.83 3.93 -13.86
N GLY A 333 2.85 4.70 -14.95
CA GLY A 333 2.82 4.19 -16.31
C GLY A 333 1.41 3.94 -16.83
N ASP A 334 1.33 3.76 -18.15
CA ASP A 334 0.07 3.51 -18.84
C ASP A 334 -0.37 2.04 -18.64
N PRO A 335 -1.59 1.79 -18.14
CA PRO A 335 -2.09 0.42 -17.95
C PRO A 335 -2.25 -0.37 -19.25
N LEU A 336 -2.41 0.31 -20.40
CA LEU A 336 -2.70 -0.29 -21.69
C LEU A 336 -1.48 -0.31 -22.64
N LYS A 337 -0.36 0.29 -22.23
CA LYS A 337 0.83 0.41 -23.07
C LYS A 337 1.93 -0.53 -22.57
N LEU A 338 1.94 -1.74 -23.11
CA LEU A 338 3.15 -2.57 -23.14
C LEU A 338 3.96 -2.06 -24.33
N SER A 339 4.90 -1.13 -24.09
CA SER A 339 5.86 -0.75 -25.11
C SER A 339 6.84 -1.90 -25.30
N PHE A 340 6.61 -2.72 -26.31
CA PHE A 340 7.61 -3.65 -26.84
C PHE A 340 7.96 -3.18 -28.26
N GLU A 341 9.26 -3.05 -28.52
CA GLU A 341 9.73 -2.95 -29.90
C GLU A 341 9.52 -4.34 -30.51
N VAL A 342 8.56 -4.45 -31.44
CA VAL A 342 8.59 -5.55 -32.39
C VAL A 342 9.64 -5.16 -33.40
N GLU A 343 10.82 -5.80 -33.38
CA GLU A 343 11.64 -5.84 -34.59
C GLU A 343 10.82 -6.61 -35.63
N THR A 344 10.03 -5.88 -36.42
CA THR A 344 9.48 -6.43 -37.65
C THR A 344 10.63 -6.52 -38.64
N GLU A 345 11.35 -7.63 -38.63
CA GLU A 345 12.10 -8.04 -39.82
C GLU A 345 11.09 -8.22 -40.95
N ALA A 346 11.17 -7.30 -41.92
CA ALA A 346 10.68 -7.43 -43.29
C ALA A 346 9.23 -7.93 -43.49
N ASP A 347 8.28 -7.00 -43.60
CA ASP A 347 7.59 -6.83 -44.88
C ASP A 347 6.90 -5.46 -44.93
N ALA A 348 7.25 -4.70 -45.96
CA ALA A 348 6.62 -3.45 -46.31
C ALA A 348 5.23 -3.72 -46.88
N ASP A 349 4.24 -4.02 -46.04
CA ASP A 349 2.81 -3.73 -46.29
C ASP A 349 1.83 -4.05 -45.14
N THR A 350 2.28 -4.57 -44.00
CA THR A 350 1.36 -4.87 -42.89
C THR A 350 1.42 -3.81 -41.80
N ALA A 351 0.32 -3.07 -41.62
CA ALA A 351 0.09 -2.18 -40.49
C ALA A 351 0.37 -2.89 -39.15
N PRO A 352 0.93 -2.19 -38.14
CA PRO A 352 1.28 -2.82 -36.87
C PRO A 352 0.05 -3.49 -36.27
N ALA A 353 0.21 -4.74 -35.82
CA ALA A 353 -0.84 -5.52 -35.20
C ALA A 353 -1.43 -4.76 -34.00
N SER A 354 -2.51 -4.03 -34.21
CA SER A 354 -3.30 -3.46 -33.14
C SER A 354 -4.00 -4.60 -32.44
N TYR A 355 -3.91 -4.67 -31.11
CA TYR A 355 -4.79 -5.52 -30.29
C TYR A 355 -6.28 -5.14 -30.38
N LEU A 356 -6.62 -4.16 -31.22
CA LEU A 356 -7.97 -3.87 -31.63
C LEU A 356 -8.36 -4.88 -32.72
N TRP A 357 -9.46 -5.61 -32.50
CA TRP A 357 -10.07 -6.41 -33.56
C TRP A 357 -10.34 -5.49 -34.77
N PRO A 358 -10.20 -5.97 -36.01
CA PRO A 358 -10.67 -5.24 -37.18
C PRO A 358 -12.09 -4.73 -36.96
N ALA A 359 -12.42 -3.54 -37.48
CA ALA A 359 -13.74 -2.93 -37.26
C ALA A 359 -14.89 -3.90 -37.64
N GLU A 360 -14.70 -4.74 -38.65
CA GLU A 360 -15.63 -5.79 -39.04
C GLU A 360 -15.77 -6.92 -38.02
N GLU A 361 -14.70 -7.29 -37.31
CA GLU A 361 -14.77 -8.28 -36.23
C GLU A 361 -15.41 -7.70 -34.98
N GLN A 362 -15.16 -6.41 -34.68
CA GLN A 362 -15.87 -5.70 -33.61
C GLN A 362 -17.37 -5.63 -33.89
N ALA A 363 -17.76 -5.30 -35.13
CA ALA A 363 -19.16 -5.28 -35.56
C ALA A 363 -19.79 -6.67 -35.44
N ARG A 364 -19.13 -7.71 -35.96
CA ARG A 364 -19.61 -9.11 -35.84
C ARG A 364 -19.76 -9.55 -34.38
N ALA A 365 -18.85 -9.15 -33.51
CA ALA A 365 -18.92 -9.46 -32.09
C ALA A 365 -20.08 -8.75 -31.38
N ALA A 366 -20.32 -7.48 -31.74
CA ALA A 366 -21.45 -6.70 -31.24
C ALA A 366 -22.79 -7.31 -31.69
N ASP A 367 -22.91 -7.66 -32.97
CA ASP A 367 -24.09 -8.32 -33.53
C ASP A 367 -24.36 -9.67 -32.84
N ALA A 368 -23.32 -10.48 -32.65
CA ALA A 368 -23.44 -11.76 -31.96
C ALA A 368 -23.85 -11.61 -30.49
N ALA A 369 -23.34 -10.59 -29.80
CA ALA A 369 -23.72 -10.29 -28.42
C ALA A 369 -25.16 -9.79 -28.31
N GLU A 370 -25.62 -8.96 -29.26
CA GLU A 370 -27.00 -8.47 -29.31
C GLU A 370 -27.97 -9.62 -29.59
N GLU A 371 -27.63 -10.52 -30.52
CA GLU A 371 -28.43 -11.71 -30.83
C GLU A 371 -28.52 -12.66 -29.62
N ALA A 372 -27.39 -12.90 -28.94
CA ALA A 372 -27.38 -13.71 -27.72
C ALA A 372 -28.24 -13.07 -26.60
N ALA A 373 -28.22 -11.74 -26.48
CA ALA A 373 -29.06 -11.03 -25.52
C ALA A 373 -30.55 -11.15 -25.87
N ARG A 374 -30.92 -11.03 -27.16
CA ARG A 374 -32.30 -11.23 -27.64
C ARG A 374 -32.80 -12.66 -27.34
N GLN A 375 -31.98 -13.67 -27.64
CA GLN A 375 -32.30 -15.07 -27.34
C GLN A 375 -32.46 -15.33 -25.84
N ALA A 376 -31.60 -14.74 -25.00
CA ALA A 376 -31.70 -14.85 -23.55
C ALA A 376 -32.99 -14.20 -23.00
N VAL A 377 -33.38 -13.04 -23.53
CA VAL A 377 -34.65 -12.37 -23.18
C VAL A 377 -35.85 -13.21 -23.60
N GLN A 378 -35.83 -13.77 -24.82
CA GLN A 378 -36.91 -14.60 -25.35
C GLN A 378 -37.05 -15.92 -24.57
N ALA A 379 -35.94 -16.52 -24.14
CA ALA A 379 -35.93 -17.70 -23.28
C ALA A 379 -36.42 -17.41 -21.85
N ALA A 380 -36.12 -16.23 -21.32
CA ALA A 380 -36.51 -15.84 -19.96
C ALA A 380 -37.94 -15.29 -19.85
N TRP A 381 -38.49 -14.70 -20.91
CA TRP A 381 -39.80 -14.04 -20.94
C TRP A 381 -40.53 -14.25 -22.28
N PRO A 382 -41.07 -15.46 -22.53
CA PRO A 382 -41.69 -15.80 -23.82
C PRO A 382 -42.89 -14.90 -24.17
N GLU A 383 -43.66 -14.45 -23.17
CA GLU A 383 -44.87 -13.61 -23.38
C GLU A 383 -44.59 -12.16 -23.81
N ARG A 384 -43.34 -11.67 -23.74
CA ARG A 384 -42.99 -10.31 -24.19
C ARG A 384 -42.45 -10.23 -25.62
N ALA A 385 -42.04 -11.35 -26.21
CA ALA A 385 -41.46 -11.37 -27.55
C ALA A 385 -42.49 -11.11 -28.66
N GLU A 386 -43.77 -11.44 -28.43
CA GLU A 386 -44.85 -11.22 -29.42
C GLU A 386 -45.34 -9.77 -29.49
N ALA A 387 -45.02 -8.93 -28.51
CA ALA A 387 -45.53 -7.55 -28.43
C ALA A 387 -44.76 -6.52 -29.28
N GLN A 388 -43.69 -6.91 -29.99
CA GLN A 388 -42.87 -5.99 -30.81
C GLN A 388 -43.05 -6.17 -32.35
N ALA A 389 -44.02 -6.97 -32.78
CA ALA A 389 -44.27 -7.22 -34.21
C ALA A 389 -45.41 -6.37 -34.83
N GLU A 390 -45.78 -5.23 -34.25
CA GLU A 390 -46.65 -4.26 -34.93
C GLU A 390 -45.84 -3.09 -35.51
N PRO A 391 -45.91 -2.83 -36.83
CA PRO A 391 -45.25 -1.69 -37.44
C PRO A 391 -45.96 -0.41 -37.03
N VAL A 392 -45.23 0.50 -36.38
CA VAL A 392 -45.70 1.86 -36.09
C VAL A 392 -45.92 2.58 -37.43
N SER A 393 -47.19 2.84 -37.76
CA SER A 393 -47.60 3.66 -38.90
C SER A 393 -47.17 5.12 -38.69
N PRO A 394 -46.62 5.82 -39.69
CA PRO A 394 -46.27 7.23 -39.57
C PRO A 394 -47.55 8.07 -39.70
N ALA A 395 -47.95 8.73 -38.61
CA ALA A 395 -49.04 9.70 -38.64
C ALA A 395 -48.60 10.97 -39.42
N ALA A 396 -49.50 11.40 -40.31
CA ALA A 396 -49.43 12.59 -41.15
C ALA A 396 -49.68 13.91 -40.40
#